data_AF-A0A929YUW0-F1
#
_entry.id   AF-A0A929YUW0-F1
#
_cell.length_a   1.000
_cell.length_b   1.000
_cell.length_c   1.000
_cell.angle_alpha   90.00
_cell.angle_beta   90.00
_cell.angle_gamma   90.00
#
_symmetry.space_group_name_H-M   'P 1'
#
loop_
_entity.id
_entity.type
_entity.pdbx_description
1 polymer ?
#
loop_
_entity_poly.entity_id
_entity_poly.type
_entity_poly.pdbx_seq_one_letter_code
_entity_poly.pdbx_strand_id
1 'polypeptide(L)'
;YYLADPKLTELGLTPNTDAYKAAYYTYIQNGALTQLVRIKPGNNIEEAHMRNRAFIAHWVLEQAKQRKTAKPCVELVKQKGKTFVRVNDYAEMRNLFGTLLAEVQRIKSEGDYEAARRLVETYGVKVDPAIHREILARYERLKLSPYKGFINPVYTPVRDAQGNITDVKISYDEAFDAQNLRYSRDYHFLPLVNE
;
A
#
# COMPACT_ATOMS: atom_id res chain seq x y z
N TYR A 1 5.22 0.11 -13.42
CA TYR A 1 5.64 0.07 -14.83
C TYR A 1 4.73 -0.84 -15.67
N TYR A 2 4.72 -2.16 -15.45
CA TYR A 2 3.97 -3.10 -16.32
C TYR A 2 2.45 -3.01 -16.25
N LEU A 3 1.86 -2.54 -15.15
CA LEU A 3 0.41 -2.41 -15.04
C LEU A 3 -0.22 -1.55 -16.16
N ALA A 4 0.55 -0.60 -16.69
CA ALA A 4 0.14 0.30 -17.75
C ALA A 4 0.45 -0.23 -19.17
N ASP A 5 0.90 -1.47 -19.29
CA ASP A 5 1.26 -2.07 -20.57
C ASP A 5 0.01 -2.56 -21.33
N PRO A 6 -0.17 -2.20 -22.62
CA PRO A 6 -1.26 -2.73 -23.45
C PRO A 6 -1.31 -4.26 -23.48
N LYS A 7 -0.19 -4.95 -23.24
CA LYS A 7 -0.12 -6.41 -23.14
C LYS A 7 -1.04 -6.96 -22.05
N LEU A 8 -1.27 -6.24 -20.95
CA LEU A 8 -2.20 -6.71 -19.92
C LEU A 8 -3.66 -6.72 -20.38
N THR A 9 -4.05 -5.80 -21.26
CA THR A 9 -5.36 -5.85 -21.91
C THR A 9 -5.42 -6.97 -22.94
N GLU A 10 -4.37 -7.14 -23.75
CA GLU A 10 -4.28 -8.26 -24.72
C GLU A 10 -4.40 -9.63 -24.04
N LEU A 11 -3.79 -9.78 -22.86
CA LEU A 11 -3.86 -10.99 -22.04
C LEU A 11 -5.17 -11.13 -21.24
N GLY A 12 -6.10 -10.17 -21.33
CA GLY A 12 -7.36 -10.19 -20.58
C GLY A 12 -7.22 -9.95 -19.07
N LEU A 13 -6.06 -9.44 -18.61
CA LEU A 13 -5.78 -9.16 -17.20
C LEU A 13 -6.32 -7.79 -16.75
N THR A 14 -6.56 -6.88 -17.70
CA THR A 14 -7.25 -5.61 -17.46
C THR A 14 -8.38 -5.42 -18.46
N PRO A 15 -9.51 -4.81 -18.05
CA PRO A 15 -10.68 -4.67 -18.94
C PRO A 15 -10.47 -3.67 -20.08
N ASN A 16 -9.53 -2.73 -19.93
CA ASN A 16 -9.17 -1.73 -20.94
C ASN A 16 -7.82 -1.07 -20.61
N THR A 17 -7.34 -0.23 -21.52
CA THR A 17 -6.06 0.51 -21.41
C THR A 17 -6.07 1.65 -20.39
N ASP A 18 -7.21 1.96 -19.77
CA ASP A 18 -7.31 3.01 -18.75
C ASP A 18 -7.28 2.48 -17.31
N ALA A 19 -7.46 1.16 -17.12
CA ALA A 19 -7.56 0.54 -15.79
C ALA A 19 -6.37 0.86 -14.87
N TYR A 20 -5.16 0.96 -15.41
CA TYR A 20 -3.95 1.27 -14.64
C TYR A 20 -3.97 2.65 -13.97
N LYS A 21 -4.71 3.61 -14.54
CA LYS A 21 -4.76 5.00 -14.05
C LYS A 21 -5.25 5.06 -12.61
N ALA A 22 -6.23 4.21 -12.25
CA ALA A 22 -6.73 4.09 -10.88
C ALA A 22 -5.61 3.68 -9.90
N ALA A 23 -4.89 2.60 -10.21
CA ALA A 23 -3.79 2.12 -9.38
C ALA A 23 -2.68 3.17 -9.26
N TYR A 24 -2.31 3.81 -10.36
CA TYR A 24 -1.29 4.86 -10.40
C TYR A 24 -1.64 6.05 -9.50
N TYR A 25 -2.88 6.55 -9.58
CA TYR A 25 -3.35 7.62 -8.71
C TYR A 25 -3.29 7.22 -7.24
N THR A 26 -3.85 6.06 -6.90
CA THR A 26 -3.89 5.57 -5.51
C THR A 26 -2.50 5.32 -4.95
N TYR A 27 -1.54 4.88 -5.77
CA TYR A 27 -0.17 4.62 -5.34
C TYR A 27 0.54 5.92 -4.93
N ILE A 28 0.48 6.96 -5.77
CA ILE A 28 1.07 8.27 -5.46
C ILE A 28 0.34 8.92 -4.29
N GLN A 29 -1.00 8.86 -4.26
CA GLN A 29 -1.80 9.37 -3.14
C GLN A 29 -1.43 8.69 -1.83
N ASN A 30 -1.25 7.37 -1.83
CA ASN A 30 -0.85 6.63 -0.64
C ASN A 30 0.57 6.98 -0.23
N GLY A 31 1.53 6.90 -1.15
CA GLY A 31 2.95 7.13 -0.89
C GLY A 31 3.24 8.54 -0.37
N ALA A 32 2.64 9.56 -0.98
CA ALA A 32 2.93 10.94 -0.65
C ALA A 32 2.06 11.52 0.49
N LEU A 33 0.85 10.98 0.72
CA LEU A 33 -0.13 11.60 1.61
C LEU A 33 -0.77 10.60 2.58
N THR A 34 -1.61 9.69 2.09
CA THR A 34 -2.58 9.01 2.96
C THR A 34 -2.00 7.90 3.81
N GLN A 35 -0.79 7.40 3.53
CA GLN A 35 -0.14 6.45 4.43
C GLN A 35 0.28 7.08 5.76
N LEU A 36 0.42 8.41 5.82
CA LEU A 36 0.85 9.15 7.01
C LEU A 36 -0.11 8.98 8.19
N VAL A 37 -1.36 8.55 7.96
CA VAL A 37 -2.32 8.23 9.03
C VAL A 37 -1.85 7.11 9.97
N ARG A 38 -0.82 6.36 9.58
CA ARG A 38 -0.18 5.28 10.35
C ARG A 38 1.02 5.74 11.17
N ILE A 39 1.42 7.01 11.06
CA ILE A 39 2.61 7.57 11.71
C ILE A 39 2.17 8.44 12.90
N LYS A 40 2.88 8.35 14.02
CA LYS A 40 2.63 9.22 15.18
C LYS A 40 3.14 10.64 14.90
N PRO A 41 2.46 11.70 15.36
CA PRO A 41 2.95 13.07 15.23
C PRO A 41 4.40 13.21 15.73
N GLY A 42 5.26 13.84 14.93
CA GLY A 42 6.68 14.01 15.24
C GLY A 42 7.61 12.88 14.77
N ASN A 43 7.07 11.73 14.39
CA ASN A 43 7.87 10.60 13.88
C ASN A 43 8.08 10.67 12.35
N ASN A 44 9.13 9.98 11.90
CA ASN A 44 9.41 9.70 10.49
C ASN A 44 8.86 8.32 10.08
N ILE A 45 9.00 7.98 8.79
CA ILE A 45 8.64 6.68 8.26
C ILE A 45 9.76 5.67 8.56
N GLU A 46 9.44 4.60 9.29
CA GLU A 46 10.41 3.57 9.69
C GLU A 46 10.24 2.25 8.95
N GLU A 47 9.00 1.84 8.69
CA GLU A 47 8.67 0.53 8.14
C GLU A 47 9.01 0.44 6.64
N ALA A 48 9.66 -0.65 6.21
CA ALA A 48 10.23 -0.80 4.87
C ALA A 48 9.19 -0.67 3.74
N HIS A 49 7.98 -1.19 3.92
CA HIS A 49 6.89 -1.07 2.96
C HIS A 49 6.39 0.38 2.82
N MET A 50 6.26 1.09 3.94
CA MET A 50 5.90 2.51 3.93
C MET A 50 7.02 3.37 3.30
N ARG A 51 8.29 3.08 3.63
CA ARG A 51 9.45 3.77 3.06
C ARG A 51 9.52 3.60 1.55
N ASN A 52 9.24 2.41 1.01
CA ASN A 52 9.30 2.23 -0.45
C ASN A 52 8.20 2.95 -1.22
N ARG A 53 6.97 2.96 -0.68
CA ARG A 53 5.88 3.73 -1.27
C ARG A 53 6.17 5.22 -1.23
N ALA A 54 6.72 5.71 -0.12
CA ALA A 54 7.12 7.10 0.04
C ALA A 54 8.21 7.46 -0.96
N PHE A 55 9.31 6.68 -1.04
CA PHE A 55 10.42 7.05 -1.92
C PHE A 55 9.99 7.11 -3.38
N ILE A 56 9.18 6.14 -3.84
CA ILE A 56 8.71 6.12 -5.23
C ILE A 56 7.84 7.35 -5.51
N ALA A 57 6.89 7.66 -4.61
CA ALA A 57 5.99 8.79 -4.79
C ALA A 57 6.73 10.13 -4.76
N HIS A 58 7.63 10.34 -3.79
CA HIS A 58 8.38 11.58 -3.64
C HIS A 58 9.41 11.78 -4.76
N TRP A 59 10.10 10.72 -5.19
CA TRP A 59 11.02 10.78 -6.34
C TRP A 59 10.25 11.17 -7.61
N VAL A 60 9.12 10.51 -7.89
CA VAL A 60 8.31 10.82 -9.08
C VAL A 60 7.78 12.26 -9.04
N LEU A 61 7.30 12.74 -7.88
CA LEU A 61 6.85 14.13 -7.73
C LEU A 61 7.98 15.15 -7.98
N GLU A 62 9.19 14.87 -7.46
CA GLU A 62 10.33 15.74 -7.68
C GLU A 62 10.76 15.75 -9.16
N GLN A 63 10.90 14.58 -9.77
CA GLN A 63 11.30 14.46 -11.17
C GLN A 63 10.25 15.06 -12.12
N ALA A 64 8.97 14.87 -11.83
CA ALA A 64 7.88 15.51 -12.57
C ALA A 64 7.98 17.05 -12.52
N LYS A 65 8.37 17.61 -11.38
CA LYS A 65 8.59 19.06 -11.20
C LYS A 65 9.84 19.57 -11.91
N GLN A 66 10.89 18.76 -11.98
CA GLN A 66 12.16 19.13 -12.63
C GLN A 66 12.08 19.12 -14.16
N ARG A 67 11.16 18.34 -14.76
CA ARG A 67 10.94 18.36 -16.20
C ARG A 67 10.38 19.73 -16.65
N LYS A 68 11.03 20.35 -17.63
CA LYS A 68 10.66 21.67 -18.19
C LYS A 68 9.46 21.57 -19.15
N THR A 69 8.33 21.09 -18.66
CA THR A 69 7.06 21.04 -19.39
C THR A 69 6.10 22.13 -18.90
N ALA A 70 5.05 22.43 -19.67
CA ALA A 70 4.05 23.44 -19.26
C ALA A 70 3.33 23.08 -17.95
N LYS A 71 3.16 21.78 -17.67
CA LYS A 71 2.67 21.23 -16.40
C LYS A 71 3.46 19.96 -16.05
N PRO A 72 3.78 19.72 -14.77
CA PRO A 72 4.36 18.45 -14.33
C PRO A 72 3.37 17.31 -14.58
N CYS A 73 3.86 16.10 -14.90
CA CYS A 73 2.97 14.95 -15.14
C CYS A 73 2.16 14.55 -13.90
N VAL A 74 2.68 14.84 -12.70
CA VAL A 74 1.99 14.70 -11.42
C VAL A 74 2.47 15.77 -10.43
N GLU A 75 1.57 16.27 -9.59
CA GLU A 75 1.86 17.32 -8.62
C GLU A 75 0.93 17.27 -7.40
N LEU A 76 1.35 17.93 -6.32
CA LEU A 76 0.50 18.21 -5.16
C LEU A 76 -0.11 19.60 -5.30
N VAL A 77 -1.43 19.68 -5.21
CA VAL A 77 -2.18 20.94 -5.30
C VAL A 77 -2.97 21.18 -4.02
N LYS A 78 -3.17 22.45 -3.67
CA LYS A 78 -4.00 22.83 -2.52
C LYS A 78 -5.32 23.43 -3.00
N GLN A 79 -6.42 22.86 -2.53
CA GLN A 79 -7.77 23.38 -2.79
C GLN A 79 -8.52 23.51 -1.46
N LYS A 80 -9.03 24.73 -1.18
CA LYS A 80 -9.75 25.04 0.07
C LYS A 80 -9.00 24.55 1.33
N GLY A 81 -7.70 24.79 1.37
CA GLY A 81 -6.81 24.40 2.48
C GLY A 81 -6.43 22.93 2.55
N LYS A 82 -6.90 22.07 1.63
CA LYS A 82 -6.61 20.64 1.60
C LYS A 82 -5.68 20.29 0.44
N THR A 83 -4.71 19.42 0.69
CA THR A 83 -3.72 18.96 -0.29
C THR A 83 -4.22 17.72 -1.04
N PHE A 84 -4.08 17.71 -2.36
CA PHE A 84 -4.51 16.64 -3.25
C PHE A 84 -3.41 16.29 -4.26
N VAL A 85 -3.37 15.02 -4.67
CA VAL A 85 -2.61 14.62 -5.86
C VAL A 85 -3.41 14.99 -7.09
N ARG A 86 -2.75 15.66 -8.05
CA ARG A 86 -3.25 15.88 -9.41
C ARG A 86 -2.31 15.19 -10.39
N VAL A 87 -2.83 14.27 -11.19
CA VAL A 87 -2.10 13.64 -12.29
C VAL A 87 -2.55 14.29 -13.58
N ASN A 88 -1.61 14.89 -14.32
CA ASN A 88 -1.84 15.55 -15.60
C ASN A 88 -1.48 14.66 -16.78
N ASP A 89 -0.51 13.75 -16.62
CA ASP A 89 -0.07 12.83 -17.67
C ASP A 89 0.35 11.47 -17.08
N TYR A 90 -0.49 10.45 -17.31
CA TYR A 90 -0.25 9.10 -16.82
C TYR A 90 0.81 8.32 -17.62
N ALA A 91 0.95 8.62 -18.92
CA ALA A 91 1.95 7.98 -19.77
C ALA A 91 3.35 8.45 -19.36
N GLU A 92 3.50 9.74 -19.12
CA GLU A 92 4.76 10.29 -18.64
C GLU A 92 5.10 9.82 -17.22
N MET A 93 4.10 9.66 -16.35
CA MET A 93 4.30 9.06 -15.03
C MET A 93 4.75 7.58 -15.14
N ARG A 94 4.27 6.82 -16.14
CA ARG A 94 4.80 5.47 -16.44
C ARG A 94 6.28 5.52 -16.82
N ASN A 95 6.70 6.50 -17.62
CA ASN A 95 8.10 6.68 -17.99
C ASN A 95 8.98 6.93 -16.77
N LEU A 96 8.55 7.82 -15.86
CA LEU A 96 9.26 8.06 -14.60
C LEU A 96 9.38 6.81 -13.74
N PHE A 97 8.33 5.99 -13.65
CA PHE A 97 8.42 4.69 -12.97
C PHE A 97 9.44 3.75 -13.64
N GLY A 98 9.55 3.78 -14.97
CA GLY A 98 10.55 3.01 -15.71
C GLY A 98 11.98 3.48 -15.42
N THR A 99 12.20 4.80 -15.42
CA THR A 99 13.50 5.40 -15.07
C THR A 99 13.94 5.03 -13.66
N LEU A 100 13.04 5.17 -12.69
CA LEU A 100 13.34 4.79 -11.30
C LEU A 100 13.56 3.29 -11.16
N LEU A 101 12.78 2.46 -11.86
CA LEU A 101 12.97 1.01 -11.86
C LEU A 101 14.36 0.62 -12.37
N ALA A 102 14.82 1.24 -13.47
CA ALA A 102 16.15 1.00 -14.01
C ALA A 102 17.25 1.39 -13.00
N GLU A 103 17.11 2.54 -12.34
CA GLU A 103 18.11 2.98 -11.34
C GLU A 103 18.11 2.08 -10.09
N VAL A 104 16.94 1.72 -9.57
CA VAL A 104 16.83 0.78 -8.45
C VAL A 104 17.44 -0.58 -8.81
N GLN A 105 17.21 -1.06 -10.03
CA GLN A 105 17.79 -2.30 -10.52
C GLN A 105 19.32 -2.21 -10.64
N ARG A 106 19.86 -1.11 -11.18
CA ARG A 106 21.30 -0.85 -11.24
C ARG A 106 21.92 -0.89 -9.84
N ILE A 107 21.37 -0.10 -8.91
CA ILE A 107 21.80 -0.04 -7.51
C ILE A 107 21.87 -1.45 -6.90
N LYS A 108 20.81 -2.24 -7.09
CA LYS A 108 20.74 -3.61 -6.56
C LYS A 108 21.78 -4.53 -7.19
N SER A 109 21.89 -4.52 -8.52
CA SER A 109 22.76 -5.44 -9.26
C SER A 109 24.25 -5.13 -9.09
N GLU A 110 24.59 -3.86 -8.91
CA GLU A 110 25.98 -3.40 -8.74
C GLU A 110 26.40 -3.30 -7.26
N GLY A 111 25.46 -3.49 -6.32
CA GLY A 111 25.74 -3.40 -4.89
C GLY A 111 26.05 -1.98 -4.40
N ASP A 112 25.47 -0.95 -5.04
CA ASP A 112 25.72 0.47 -4.74
C ASP A 112 24.99 0.91 -3.46
N TYR A 113 25.57 0.55 -2.31
CA TYR A 113 25.04 0.88 -0.99
C TYR A 113 24.80 2.39 -0.80
N GLU A 114 25.72 3.23 -1.25
CA GLU A 114 25.64 4.66 -1.03
C GLU A 114 24.52 5.30 -1.86
N ALA A 115 24.28 4.85 -3.09
CA ALA A 115 23.11 5.28 -3.86
C ALA A 115 21.80 4.78 -3.24
N ALA A 116 21.75 3.53 -2.76
CA ALA A 116 20.58 3.01 -2.04
C ALA A 116 20.27 3.86 -0.79
N ARG A 117 21.29 4.13 0.03
CA ARG A 117 21.17 4.97 1.23
C ARG A 117 20.65 6.36 0.88
N ARG A 118 21.25 7.04 -0.11
CA ARG A 118 20.80 8.36 -0.55
C ARG A 118 19.35 8.35 -1.02
N LEU A 119 18.96 7.38 -1.84
CA LEU A 119 17.59 7.27 -2.36
C LEU A 119 16.58 7.10 -1.20
N VAL A 120 16.87 6.23 -0.24
CA VAL A 120 15.99 5.98 0.90
C VAL A 120 15.94 7.18 1.85
N GLU A 121 17.08 7.74 2.25
CA GLU A 121 17.13 8.85 3.21
C GLU A 121 16.51 10.14 2.65
N THR A 122 16.65 10.37 1.34
CA THR A 122 16.11 11.57 0.68
C THR A 122 14.61 11.50 0.51
N TYR A 123 14.08 10.36 0.04
CA TYR A 123 12.68 10.27 -0.40
C TYR A 123 11.81 9.34 0.45
N GLY A 124 12.40 8.43 1.23
CA GLY A 124 11.65 7.38 1.94
C GLY A 124 11.40 7.63 3.43
N VAL A 125 12.13 8.54 4.07
CA VAL A 125 12.15 8.67 5.55
C VAL A 125 11.38 9.89 6.07
N LYS A 126 11.71 11.08 5.56
CA LYS A 126 11.29 12.35 6.18
C LYS A 126 9.81 12.64 5.97
N VAL A 127 9.12 13.03 7.04
CA VAL A 127 7.71 13.43 7.00
C VAL A 127 7.59 14.94 7.17
N ASP A 128 6.88 15.61 6.25
CA ASP A 128 6.50 17.02 6.42
C ASP A 128 5.45 17.15 7.54
N PRO A 129 5.76 17.83 8.67
CA PRO A 129 4.84 17.95 9.79
C PRO A 129 3.53 18.69 9.44
N ALA A 130 3.54 19.62 8.49
CA ALA A 130 2.34 20.36 8.09
C ALA A 130 1.37 19.47 7.30
N ILE A 131 1.89 18.71 6.32
CA ILE A 131 1.09 17.73 5.58
C ILE A 131 0.59 16.63 6.52
N HIS A 132 1.44 16.14 7.42
CA HIS A 132 1.06 15.09 8.35
C HIS A 132 -0.12 15.50 9.25
N ARG A 133 -0.06 16.70 9.86
CA ARG A 133 -1.17 17.24 10.66
C ARG A 133 -2.45 17.38 9.83
N GLU A 134 -2.35 17.84 8.59
CA GLU A 134 -3.50 17.98 7.69
C GLU A 134 -4.16 16.62 7.40
N ILE A 135 -3.36 15.61 7.07
CA ILE A 135 -3.85 14.27 6.72
C ILE A 135 -4.49 13.59 7.95
N LEU A 136 -3.89 13.69 9.13
CA LEU A 136 -4.49 13.16 10.37
C LEU A 136 -5.86 13.81 10.66
N ALA A 137 -5.95 15.15 10.62
CA ALA A 137 -7.18 15.87 10.89
C ALA A 137 -8.31 15.55 9.89
N ARG A 138 -7.95 15.25 8.63
CA ARG A 138 -8.92 14.81 7.61
C ARG A 138 -9.38 13.37 7.85
N TYR A 139 -8.46 12.49 8.22
CA TYR A 139 -8.72 11.07 8.40
C TYR A 139 -9.54 10.78 9.67
N GLU A 140 -9.28 11.50 10.76
CA GLU A 140 -10.00 11.37 12.03
C GLU A 140 -11.52 11.54 11.87
N ARG A 141 -11.95 12.44 10.98
CA ARG A 141 -13.37 12.68 10.68
C ARG A 141 -14.09 11.49 10.05
N LEU A 142 -13.34 10.54 9.48
CA LEU A 142 -13.90 9.33 8.85
C LEU A 142 -14.21 8.23 9.88
N LYS A 143 -13.67 8.32 11.11
CA LYS A 143 -13.81 7.30 12.16
C LYS A 143 -13.37 5.89 11.69
N LEU A 144 -12.28 5.83 10.94
CA LEU A 144 -11.74 4.58 10.39
C LEU A 144 -10.45 4.16 11.11
N SER A 145 -10.31 2.87 11.40
CA SER A 145 -9.05 2.30 11.86
C SER A 145 -8.06 2.13 10.70
N PRO A 146 -6.79 2.55 10.86
CA PRO A 146 -5.79 2.50 9.79
C PRO A 146 -5.20 1.10 9.58
N TYR A 147 -5.35 0.21 10.54
CA TYR A 147 -4.97 -1.20 10.47
C TYR A 147 -6.20 -2.08 10.28
N LYS A 148 -6.04 -3.18 9.56
CA LYS A 148 -7.09 -4.15 9.27
C LYS A 148 -6.67 -5.52 9.80
N GLY A 149 -7.63 -6.27 10.32
CA GLY A 149 -7.50 -7.68 10.66
C GLY A 149 -8.67 -8.44 10.05
N PHE A 150 -8.50 -9.76 9.92
CA PHE A 150 -9.54 -10.66 9.44
C PHE A 150 -9.76 -11.73 10.49
N ILE A 151 -10.99 -12.22 10.55
CA ILE A 151 -11.34 -13.44 11.29
C ILE A 151 -11.55 -14.56 10.28
N ASN A 152 -11.28 -15.78 10.70
CA ASN A 152 -11.41 -16.96 9.86
C ASN A 152 -12.87 -17.41 9.77
N PRO A 153 -13.28 -18.12 8.71
CA PRO A 153 -14.54 -18.85 8.71
C PRO A 153 -14.49 -20.10 9.62
N VAL A 154 -15.66 -20.68 9.89
CA VAL A 154 -15.80 -21.95 10.59
C VAL A 154 -16.09 -23.07 9.58
N TYR A 155 -15.25 -24.11 9.57
CA TYR A 155 -15.44 -25.30 8.74
C TYR A 155 -16.04 -26.43 9.57
N THR A 156 -17.13 -27.05 9.10
CA THR A 156 -17.80 -28.16 9.78
C THR A 156 -17.95 -29.35 8.83
N PRO A 157 -17.34 -30.52 9.12
CA PRO A 157 -17.53 -31.71 8.29
C PRO A 157 -18.96 -32.25 8.41
N VAL A 158 -19.59 -32.52 7.29
CA VAL A 158 -20.86 -33.26 7.21
C VAL A 158 -20.52 -34.73 7.03
N ARG A 159 -21.14 -35.59 7.83
CA ARG A 159 -20.87 -37.04 7.83
C ARG A 159 -22.14 -37.82 7.51
N ASP A 160 -21.98 -38.92 6.77
CA ASP A 160 -23.04 -39.92 6.58
C ASP A 160 -23.29 -40.74 7.86
N ALA A 161 -24.24 -41.68 7.80
CA ALA A 161 -24.57 -42.56 8.92
C ALA A 161 -23.42 -43.50 9.33
N GLN A 162 -22.47 -43.76 8.42
CA GLN A 162 -21.28 -44.57 8.65
C GLN A 162 -20.09 -43.74 9.17
N GLY A 163 -20.25 -42.42 9.30
CA GLY A 163 -19.23 -41.50 9.79
C GLY A 163 -18.26 -41.00 8.70
N ASN A 164 -18.45 -41.38 7.43
CA ASN A 164 -17.63 -40.88 6.33
C ASN A 164 -17.97 -39.42 6.04
N ILE A 165 -16.97 -38.61 5.73
CA ILE A 165 -17.19 -37.21 5.35
C ILE A 165 -17.80 -37.18 3.95
N THR A 166 -18.94 -36.50 3.81
CA THR A 166 -19.65 -36.33 2.53
C THR A 166 -19.59 -34.90 2.01
N ASP A 167 -19.37 -33.93 2.89
CA ASP A 167 -19.26 -32.50 2.55
C ASP A 167 -18.54 -31.73 3.69
N VAL A 168 -18.17 -30.48 3.44
CA VAL A 168 -17.66 -29.54 4.46
C VAL A 168 -18.38 -28.20 4.32
N LYS A 169 -19.17 -27.86 5.34
CA LYS A 169 -19.87 -26.57 5.40
C LYS A 169 -18.94 -25.47 5.89
N ILE A 170 -19.13 -24.27 5.34
CA ILE A 170 -18.40 -23.04 5.71
C ILE A 170 -19.41 -22.03 6.26
N SER A 171 -19.14 -21.43 7.43
CA SER A 171 -19.91 -20.32 8.02
C SER A 171 -19.01 -19.11 8.28
N TYR A 172 -19.62 -17.92 8.20
CA TYR A 172 -19.00 -16.61 8.45
C TYR A 172 -19.70 -15.85 9.60
N ASP A 173 -20.50 -16.55 10.42
CA ASP A 173 -21.38 -15.94 11.41
C ASP A 173 -20.70 -15.69 12.78
N GLU A 174 -19.44 -16.15 12.92
CA GLU A 174 -18.70 -16.02 14.16
C GLU A 174 -18.05 -14.64 14.31
N ALA A 175 -18.22 -14.01 15.46
CA ALA A 175 -17.59 -12.73 15.80
C ALA A 175 -16.14 -12.89 16.28
N PHE A 176 -15.38 -11.78 16.29
CA PHE A 176 -13.95 -11.78 16.67
C PHE A 176 -13.67 -12.33 18.07
N ASP A 177 -14.42 -11.88 19.07
CA ASP A 177 -14.28 -12.33 20.45
C ASP A 177 -14.61 -13.81 20.61
N ALA A 178 -15.72 -14.26 20.03
CA ALA A 178 -16.13 -15.67 20.01
C ALA A 178 -15.06 -16.57 19.36
N GLN A 179 -14.50 -16.14 18.23
CA GLN A 179 -13.43 -16.87 17.55
C GLN A 179 -12.18 -17.01 18.39
N ASN A 180 -11.71 -15.91 18.99
CA ASN A 180 -10.50 -15.95 19.82
C ASN A 180 -10.71 -16.86 21.04
N LEU A 181 -11.87 -16.78 21.70
CA LEU A 181 -12.19 -17.64 22.83
C LEU A 181 -12.28 -19.12 22.41
N ARG A 182 -12.89 -19.43 21.26
CA ARG A 182 -12.94 -20.80 20.72
C ARG A 182 -11.55 -21.33 20.41
N TYR A 183 -10.69 -20.52 19.78
CA TYR A 183 -9.30 -20.90 19.51
C TYR A 183 -8.50 -21.17 20.77
N SER A 184 -8.62 -20.30 21.77
CA SER A 184 -7.96 -20.49 23.07
C SER A 184 -8.49 -21.71 23.83
N ARG A 185 -9.74 -22.12 23.63
CA ARG A 185 -10.33 -23.29 24.28
C ARG A 185 -9.99 -24.60 23.56
N ASP A 186 -10.19 -24.66 22.25
CA ASP A 186 -10.19 -25.92 21.48
C ASP A 186 -8.86 -26.19 20.78
N TYR A 187 -8.04 -25.15 20.55
CA TYR A 187 -6.81 -25.23 19.75
C TYR A 187 -5.57 -24.72 20.50
N HIS A 188 -5.62 -24.64 21.83
CA HIS A 188 -4.49 -24.27 22.67
C HIS A 188 -3.75 -25.52 23.18
N PHE A 189 -2.85 -26.06 22.35
CA PHE A 189 -2.13 -27.30 22.64
C PHE A 189 -0.75 -27.09 23.28
N LEU A 190 -0.27 -25.83 23.37
CA LEU A 190 1.00 -25.52 24.01
C LEU A 190 0.80 -25.28 25.51
N PRO A 191 1.71 -25.76 26.38
CA PRO A 191 1.67 -25.41 27.79
C PRO A 191 1.90 -23.91 27.99
N LEU A 192 1.51 -23.41 29.16
CA LEU A 192 1.76 -22.02 29.55
C LEU A 192 3.26 -21.69 29.61
N VAL A 193 4.09 -22.66 29.98
CA VAL A 193 5.55 -22.55 30.01
C VAL A 193 6.11 -23.59 29.06
N ASN A 194 6.85 -23.13 28.04
CA ASN A 194 7.57 -23.98 27.09
C ASN A 194 9.07 -23.81 27.40
N GLU A 195 9.61 -24.70 28.23
CA GLU A 195 11.06 -24.80 28.49
C GLU A 195 11.80 -25.46 27.32
#